data_AF-A0A4V1KWK5-F1
#
_entry.id   AF-A0A4V1KWK5-F1
#
_cell.length_a   1.000
_cell.length_b   1.000
_cell.length_c   1.000
_cell.angle_alpha   90.00
_cell.angle_beta   90.00
_cell.angle_gamma   90.00
#
_symmetry.space_group_name_H-M   'P 1'
#
loop_
_entity.id
_entity.type
_entity.pdbx_description
1 polymer ?
#
loop_
_entity_poly.entity_id
_entity_poly.type
_entity_poly.pdbx_seq_one_letter_code
_entity_poly.pdbx_strand_id
1 'polypeptide(L)'
;MNVRRGLWRAWIFVTVLWVIGSATLAFLVLPGSVASRKYQYVYAMRSDVPDPNKVDWNRSLYELMRSPSKEKLAATFDLVPYQYISSRDEDVSKGTEVRVDFPDGSKLYLNGGLNKDDQTYLSAAFWDQRWERWGKEGLPWLAGAIVPPIILLFLGSFLFWVFRGFARD
;
A
#
# COMPACT_ATOMS: atom_id res chain seq x y z
N MET A 1 -15.15 39.05 -26.34
CA MET A 1 -14.16 38.30 -25.54
C MET A 1 -14.12 36.85 -26.06
N ASN A 2 -12.95 36.26 -26.29
CA ASN A 2 -12.83 34.92 -26.90
C ASN A 2 -13.20 33.85 -25.86
N VAL A 3 -14.50 33.53 -25.72
CA VAL A 3 -15.07 32.63 -24.70
C VAL A 3 -14.31 31.32 -24.60
N ARG A 4 -13.90 30.74 -25.74
CA ARG A 4 -13.08 29.52 -25.81
C ARG A 4 -11.72 29.64 -25.11
N ARG A 5 -11.04 30.79 -25.22
CA ARG A 5 -9.76 31.04 -24.52
C ARG A 5 -9.97 31.25 -23.02
N GLY A 6 -11.09 31.88 -22.65
CA GLY A 6 -11.48 32.05 -21.24
C GLY A 6 -11.75 30.72 -20.55
N LEU A 7 -12.55 29.85 -21.18
CA LEU A 7 -12.89 28.53 -20.66
C LEU A 7 -11.64 27.64 -20.50
N TRP A 8 -10.74 27.67 -21.48
CA TRP A 8 -9.47 26.94 -21.42
C TRP A 8 -8.58 27.40 -20.25
N ARG A 9 -8.44 28.71 -20.05
CA ARG A 9 -7.67 29.27 -18.92
C ARG A 9 -8.30 28.94 -17.58
N ALA A 10 -9.63 29.01 -17.49
CA ALA A 10 -10.37 28.63 -16.29
C ALA A 10 -10.18 27.14 -15.96
N TRP A 11 -10.26 26.26 -16.96
CA TRP A 11 -10.01 24.83 -16.78
C TRP A 11 -8.59 24.54 -16.29
N ILE A 12 -7.57 25.18 -16.87
CA ILE A 12 -6.18 25.05 -16.39
C ILE A 12 -6.09 25.47 -14.93
N PHE A 13 -6.63 26.64 -14.57
CA PHE A 13 -6.56 27.17 -13.22
C PHE A 13 -7.24 26.24 -12.20
N VAL A 14 -8.44 25.76 -12.51
CA VAL A 14 -9.18 24.81 -11.66
C VAL A 14 -8.43 23.48 -11.54
N THR A 15 -7.85 22.98 -12.63
CA THR A 15 -7.06 21.73 -12.62
C THR A 15 -5.83 21.87 -11.74
N VAL A 16 -5.08 22.98 -11.85
CA VAL A 16 -3.90 23.22 -11.02
C VAL A 16 -4.28 23.30 -9.54
N LEU A 17 -5.34 24.04 -9.20
CA LEU A 17 -5.84 24.10 -7.82
C LEU A 17 -6.26 22.72 -7.30
N TRP A 18 -6.96 21.93 -8.12
CA TRP A 18 -7.39 20.57 -7.76
C TRP A 18 -6.20 19.65 -7.50
N VAL A 19 -5.21 19.66 -8.38
CA VAL A 19 -4.00 18.82 -8.24
C VAL A 19 -3.22 19.23 -6.99
N ILE A 20 -3.04 20.52 -6.74
CA ILE A 20 -2.38 21.01 -5.51
C ILE A 20 -3.16 20.56 -4.28
N GLY A 21 -4.48 20.80 -4.24
CA GLY A 21 -5.31 20.40 -3.10
C GLY A 21 -5.29 18.88 -2.86
N SER A 22 -5.38 18.08 -3.92
CA SER A 22 -5.31 16.62 -3.85
C SER A 22 -3.94 16.14 -3.35
N ALA A 23 -2.85 16.75 -3.83
CA ALA A 23 -1.50 16.43 -3.38
C ALA A 23 -1.29 16.81 -1.90
N THR A 24 -1.79 17.96 -1.47
CA THR A 24 -1.76 18.37 -0.06
C THR A 24 -2.54 17.41 0.83
N LEU A 25 -3.76 17.03 0.43
CA LEU A 25 -4.54 16.05 1.19
C LEU A 25 -3.86 14.68 1.24
N ALA A 26 -3.31 14.21 0.11
CA ALA A 26 -2.56 12.96 0.06
C ALA A 26 -1.36 13.01 1.01
N PHE A 27 -0.58 14.11 1.00
CA PHE A 27 0.56 14.29 1.89
C PHE A 27 0.18 14.25 3.39
N LEU A 28 -1.00 14.76 3.75
CA LEU A 28 -1.47 14.76 5.14
C LEU A 28 -2.06 13.41 5.57
N VAL A 29 -2.74 12.69 4.69
CA VAL A 29 -3.49 11.47 5.03
C VAL A 29 -2.68 10.20 4.82
N LEU A 30 -1.87 10.13 3.75
CA LEU A 30 -1.10 8.94 3.41
C LEU A 30 -0.17 8.46 4.53
N PRO A 31 0.62 9.33 5.21
CA PRO A 31 1.49 8.88 6.28
C PRO A 31 0.72 8.12 7.37
N GLY A 32 -0.45 8.61 7.80
CA GLY A 32 -1.28 7.93 8.80
C GLY A 32 -1.87 6.60 8.31
N SER A 33 -2.25 6.54 7.03
CA SER A 33 -2.76 5.31 6.41
C SER A 33 -1.71 4.21 6.27
N VAL A 34 -0.43 4.58 6.04
CA VAL A 34 0.68 3.62 5.99
C VAL A 34 1.14 3.26 7.40
N ALA A 35 1.27 4.25 8.29
CA ALA A 35 1.72 4.08 9.68
C ALA A 35 0.79 3.18 10.51
N SER A 36 -0.50 3.16 10.21
CA SER A 36 -1.46 2.31 10.95
C SER A 36 -1.44 0.84 10.53
N ARG A 37 -0.75 0.50 9.42
CA ARG A 37 -0.78 -0.85 8.87
C ARG A 37 0.20 -1.78 9.56
N LYS A 38 -0.33 -2.98 9.84
CA LYS A 38 0.38 -4.09 10.47
C LYS A 38 0.58 -5.18 9.42
N TYR A 39 1.78 -5.73 9.36
CA TYR A 39 2.19 -6.69 8.35
C TYR A 39 2.73 -7.97 8.98
N GLN A 40 2.67 -9.07 8.23
CA GLN A 40 3.29 -10.34 8.58
C GLN A 40 4.09 -10.87 7.39
N TYR A 41 5.14 -11.64 7.67
CA TYR A 41 5.91 -12.31 6.63
C TYR A 41 5.14 -13.52 6.07
N VAL A 42 5.10 -13.64 4.73
CA VAL A 42 4.54 -14.80 4.04
C VAL A 42 5.63 -15.87 3.94
N TYR A 43 5.43 -16.90 4.73
CA TYR A 43 6.40 -17.96 4.93
C TYR A 43 6.58 -18.85 3.70
N ALA A 44 7.82 -18.96 3.21
CA ALA A 44 8.18 -19.91 2.16
C ALA A 44 8.35 -21.32 2.74
N MET A 45 7.36 -22.17 2.53
CA MET A 45 7.44 -23.58 2.93
C MET A 45 8.53 -24.31 2.14
N ARG A 46 9.14 -25.32 2.76
CA ARG A 46 10.07 -26.20 2.05
C ARG A 46 9.30 -27.11 1.08
N SER A 47 9.95 -27.52 0.01
CA SER A 47 9.35 -28.36 -1.03
C SER A 47 9.01 -29.79 -0.57
N ASP A 48 9.65 -30.25 0.51
CA ASP A 48 9.45 -31.56 1.13
C ASP A 48 8.31 -31.57 2.16
N VAL A 49 7.68 -30.43 2.44
CA VAL A 49 6.55 -30.33 3.36
C VAL A 49 5.25 -30.68 2.61
N PRO A 50 4.50 -31.70 3.07
CA PRO A 50 3.22 -32.07 2.46
C PRO A 50 2.20 -30.92 2.59
N ASP A 51 1.16 -30.95 1.74
CA ASP A 51 0.04 -30.00 1.65
C ASP A 51 -0.08 -29.04 2.86
N PRO A 52 0.02 -27.70 2.66
CA PRO A 52 -0.07 -26.70 3.72
C PRO A 52 -1.26 -26.87 4.68
N ASN A 53 -2.35 -27.50 4.21
CA ASN A 53 -3.56 -27.75 5.00
C ASN A 53 -3.48 -28.98 5.92
N LYS A 54 -2.41 -29.77 5.83
CA LYS A 54 -2.16 -31.00 6.61
C LYS A 54 -0.85 -30.95 7.38
N VAL A 55 -0.31 -29.74 7.58
CA VAL A 55 0.94 -29.52 8.29
C VAL A 55 0.75 -29.72 9.79
N ASP A 56 1.62 -30.52 10.39
CA ASP A 56 1.75 -30.60 11.85
C ASP A 56 2.54 -29.39 12.36
N TRP A 57 1.81 -28.42 12.91
CA TRP A 57 2.35 -27.17 13.43
C TRP A 57 3.13 -27.32 14.75
N ASN A 58 3.18 -28.53 15.33
CA ASN A 58 4.05 -28.80 16.49
C ASN A 58 5.52 -28.97 16.10
N ARG A 59 5.82 -29.11 14.81
CA ARG A 59 7.20 -29.19 14.30
C ARG A 59 7.92 -27.86 14.45
N SER A 60 9.25 -27.93 14.54
CA SER A 60 10.05 -26.70 14.60
C SER A 60 9.87 -25.89 13.31
N LEU A 61 9.92 -24.56 13.43
CA LEU A 61 9.65 -23.66 12.30
C LEU A 61 10.49 -24.04 11.07
N TYR A 62 11.81 -24.24 11.25
CA TYR A 62 12.75 -24.56 10.15
C TYR A 62 12.66 -25.99 9.59
N GLU A 63 11.89 -26.89 10.22
CA GLU A 63 11.51 -28.16 9.59
C GLU A 63 10.43 -27.95 8.53
N LEU A 64 9.58 -26.92 8.71
CA LEU A 64 8.50 -26.59 7.80
C LEU A 64 8.92 -25.52 6.77
N MET A 65 9.92 -24.73 7.13
CA MET A 65 10.22 -23.47 6.50
C MET A 65 11.63 -23.38 5.96
N ARG A 66 11.75 -22.68 4.82
CA ARG A 66 13.04 -22.28 4.28
C ARG A 66 13.57 -21.08 5.05
N SER A 67 14.90 -20.99 5.20
CA SER A 67 15.52 -19.86 5.90
C SER A 67 15.75 -18.71 4.92
N PRO A 68 15.04 -17.58 5.05
CA PRO A 68 15.13 -16.49 4.09
C PRO A 68 16.51 -15.85 4.02
N SER A 69 17.22 -15.70 5.15
CA SER A 69 18.55 -15.09 5.19
C SER A 69 19.64 -16.00 4.62
N LYS A 70 19.58 -17.31 4.85
CA LYS A 70 20.56 -18.29 4.35
C LYS A 70 20.42 -18.50 2.86
N GLU A 71 19.18 -18.62 2.38
CA GLU A 71 18.89 -18.90 0.98
C GLU A 71 18.67 -17.63 0.13
N LYS A 72 18.73 -16.44 0.75
CA LYS A 72 18.50 -15.14 0.11
C LYS A 72 17.16 -15.08 -0.64
N LEU A 73 16.11 -15.55 0.02
CA LEU A 73 14.77 -15.63 -0.58
C LEU A 73 14.17 -14.24 -0.73
N ALA A 74 13.46 -14.03 -1.84
CA ALA A 74 12.60 -12.86 -2.00
C ALA A 74 11.54 -12.85 -0.89
N ALA A 75 11.50 -11.77 -0.10
CA ALA A 75 10.55 -11.64 1.00
C ALA A 75 9.22 -11.07 0.49
N THR A 76 8.11 -11.68 0.91
CA THR A 76 6.75 -11.22 0.63
C THR A 76 6.04 -10.96 1.95
N PHE A 77 5.24 -9.89 2.02
CA PHE A 77 4.57 -9.46 3.24
C PHE A 77 3.10 -9.19 2.99
N ASP A 78 2.25 -9.67 3.90
CA ASP A 78 0.81 -9.48 3.85
C ASP A 78 0.34 -8.59 5.00
N LEU A 79 -0.79 -7.91 4.78
CA LEU A 79 -1.47 -7.17 5.84
C LEU A 79 -2.07 -8.14 6.85
N VAL A 80 -1.89 -7.83 8.13
CA VAL A 80 -2.62 -8.49 9.20
C VAL A 80 -4.06 -7.95 9.20
N PRO A 81 -5.08 -8.80 8.96
CA PRO A 81 -6.46 -8.37 9.01
C PRO A 81 -6.82 -7.82 10.39
N TYR A 82 -7.67 -6.78 10.44
CA TYR A 82 -8.03 -6.07 11.67
C TYR A 82 -8.46 -7.01 12.82
N GLN A 83 -9.23 -8.05 12.49
CA GLN A 83 -9.73 -9.05 13.45
C GLN A 83 -8.65 -9.87 14.16
N TYR A 84 -7.42 -9.94 13.62
CA TYR A 84 -6.31 -10.68 14.22
C TYR A 84 -5.29 -9.77 14.90
N ILE A 85 -5.51 -8.45 14.90
CA ILE A 85 -4.52 -7.51 15.45
C ILE A 85 -4.36 -7.70 16.97
N SER A 86 -5.45 -7.86 17.71
CA SER A 86 -5.41 -8.04 19.16
C SER A 86 -4.71 -9.33 19.55
N SER A 87 -4.98 -10.43 18.83
CA SER A 87 -4.32 -11.72 19.09
C SER A 87 -2.83 -11.64 18.81
N ARG A 88 -2.41 -10.93 17.75
CA ARG A 88 -0.99 -10.71 17.44
C ARG A 88 -0.27 -9.90 18.51
N ASP A 89 -0.89 -8.84 19.02
CA ASP A 89 -0.31 -8.05 20.12
C ASP A 89 -0.21 -8.86 21.44
N GLU A 90 -1.14 -9.80 21.66
CA GLU A 90 -1.06 -10.76 22.76
C GLU A 90 0.07 -11.78 22.55
N ASP A 91 0.24 -12.30 21.33
CA ASP A 91 1.30 -13.23 20.96
C ASP A 91 2.70 -12.60 21.12
N VAL A 92 2.84 -11.32 20.80
CA VAL A 92 4.06 -10.55 21.08
C VAL A 92 4.33 -10.48 22.58
N SER A 93 3.29 -10.29 23.39
CA SER A 93 3.41 -10.25 24.86
C SER A 93 3.78 -11.62 25.45
N LYS A 94 3.34 -12.70 24.80
CA LYS A 94 3.69 -14.10 25.15
C LYS A 94 5.06 -14.53 24.59
N GLY A 95 5.67 -13.74 23.71
CA GLY A 95 6.94 -14.06 23.05
C GLY A 95 6.84 -15.10 21.94
N THR A 96 5.63 -15.49 21.52
CA THR A 96 5.41 -16.35 20.35
C THR A 96 5.56 -15.58 19.04
N GLU A 97 5.48 -14.25 19.09
CA GLU A 97 5.83 -13.34 18.00
C GLU A 97 6.81 -12.26 18.44
N VAL A 98 7.51 -11.71 17.46
CA VAL A 98 8.37 -10.54 17.56
C VAL A 98 7.78 -9.45 16.71
N ARG A 99 7.61 -8.26 17.30
CA ARG A 99 7.18 -7.07 16.59
C ARG A 99 8.37 -6.16 16.30
N VAL A 100 8.48 -5.73 15.05
CA VAL A 100 9.45 -4.72 14.60
C VAL A 100 8.68 -3.47 14.20
N ASP A 101 8.99 -2.36 14.88
CA ASP A 101 8.39 -1.05 14.63
C ASP A 101 9.33 -0.24 13.70
N PHE A 102 8.79 0.33 12.60
CA PHE A 102 9.57 1.06 11.60
C PHE A 102 9.38 2.59 11.70
N PRO A 103 10.32 3.40 11.15
CA PRO A 103 10.24 4.86 11.19
C PRO A 103 9.01 5.47 10.51
N ASP A 104 8.41 4.78 9.54
CA ASP A 104 7.16 5.20 8.89
C ASP A 104 5.90 4.82 9.69
N GLY A 105 6.08 4.30 10.91
CA GLY A 105 5.03 3.86 11.83
C GLY A 105 4.50 2.46 11.55
N SER A 106 4.82 1.88 10.39
CA SER A 106 4.38 0.52 10.05
C SER A 106 5.01 -0.52 10.98
N LYS A 107 4.31 -1.65 11.14
CA LYS A 107 4.70 -2.71 12.08
C LYS A 107 4.78 -4.04 11.37
N LEU A 108 5.86 -4.79 11.60
CA LEU A 108 6.03 -6.15 11.09
C LEU A 108 5.98 -7.14 12.25
N TYR A 109 5.11 -8.13 12.13
CA TYR A 109 5.02 -9.27 13.03
C TYR A 109 5.76 -10.45 12.41
N LEU A 110 6.66 -11.04 13.18
CA LEU A 110 7.49 -12.17 12.83
C LEU A 110 7.29 -13.28 13.87
N ASN A 111 7.36 -14.55 13.46
CA ASN A 111 7.29 -15.66 14.40
C ASN A 111 8.53 -15.65 15.33
N GLY A 112 8.31 -15.84 16.63
CA GLY A 112 9.37 -15.84 17.64
C GLY A 112 10.38 -16.97 17.51
N GLY A 113 10.04 -18.05 16.80
CA GLY A 113 10.93 -19.16 16.47
C GLY A 113 11.93 -18.85 15.35
N LEU A 114 11.82 -17.70 14.67
CA LEU A 114 12.85 -17.26 13.72
C LEU A 114 14.14 -16.91 14.46
N ASN A 115 15.27 -17.33 13.91
CA ASN A 115 16.58 -16.91 14.39
C ASN A 115 16.80 -15.40 14.11
N LYS A 116 17.79 -14.80 14.79
CA LYS A 116 18.08 -13.36 14.68
C LYS A 116 18.52 -12.93 13.27
N ASP A 117 19.20 -13.80 12.53
CA ASP A 117 19.67 -13.49 11.19
C ASP A 117 18.49 -13.36 10.22
N ASP A 118 17.51 -14.25 10.32
CA ASP A 118 16.27 -14.21 9.54
C ASP A 118 15.38 -13.02 9.95
N GLN A 119 15.27 -12.73 11.25
CA GLN A 119 14.54 -11.54 11.70
C GLN A 119 15.16 -10.25 11.15
N THR A 120 16.49 -10.14 11.19
CA THR A 120 17.22 -8.97 10.67
C THR A 120 17.07 -8.87 9.16
N TYR A 121 17.24 -9.97 8.44
CA TYR A 121 17.09 -10.02 6.99
C TYR A 121 15.68 -9.61 6.54
N LEU A 122 14.64 -10.18 7.16
CA LEU A 122 13.26 -9.86 6.85
C LEU A 122 12.91 -8.41 7.20
N SER A 123 13.41 -7.90 8.32
CA SER A 123 13.19 -6.50 8.71
C SER A 123 13.83 -5.53 7.71
N ALA A 124 15.05 -5.82 7.25
CA ALA A 124 15.73 -5.04 6.22
C ALA A 124 14.96 -5.10 4.88
N ALA A 125 14.59 -6.31 4.43
CA ALA A 125 13.82 -6.49 3.20
C ALA A 125 12.46 -5.76 3.26
N PHE A 126 11.79 -5.81 4.41
CA PHE A 126 10.55 -5.08 4.64
C PHE A 126 10.76 -3.57 4.52
N TRP A 127 11.83 -3.03 5.10
CA TRP A 127 12.14 -1.61 5.01
C TRP A 127 12.52 -1.17 3.59
N ASP A 128 13.23 -1.99 2.85
CA ASP A 128 13.61 -1.70 1.47
C ASP A 128 12.38 -1.64 0.55
N GLN A 129 11.38 -2.49 0.78
CA GLN A 129 10.10 -2.49 0.06
C GLN A 129 9.14 -1.34 0.45
N ARG A 130 9.54 -0.40 1.31
CA ARG A 130 8.65 0.68 1.78
C ARG A 130 8.08 1.52 0.63
N TRP A 131 8.89 1.84 -0.37
CA TRP A 131 8.46 2.70 -1.48
C TRP A 131 7.41 2.03 -2.36
N GLU A 132 7.45 0.70 -2.48
CA GLU A 132 6.40 -0.04 -3.18
C GLU A 132 5.07 0.04 -2.42
N ARG A 133 5.11 -0.07 -1.09
CA ARG A 133 3.91 0.07 -0.25
C ARG A 133 3.34 1.48 -0.36
N TRP A 134 4.18 2.50 -0.23
CA TRP A 134 3.79 3.90 -0.42
C TRP A 134 3.23 4.15 -1.82
N GLY A 135 3.82 3.56 -2.86
CA GLY A 135 3.33 3.65 -4.24
C GLY A 135 1.95 3.01 -4.41
N LYS A 136 1.73 1.82 -3.86
CA LYS A 136 0.43 1.12 -3.90
C LYS A 136 -0.65 1.94 -3.19
N GLU A 137 -0.35 2.53 -2.04
CA GLU A 137 -1.27 3.38 -1.29
C GLU A 137 -1.50 4.76 -1.94
N GLY A 138 -0.50 5.29 -2.63
CA GLY A 138 -0.59 6.57 -3.35
C GLY A 138 -1.36 6.47 -4.66
N LEU A 139 -1.49 5.28 -5.25
CA LEU A 139 -2.13 5.10 -6.55
C LEU A 139 -3.59 5.57 -6.61
N PRO A 140 -4.47 5.25 -5.63
CA PRO A 140 -5.83 5.80 -5.57
C PRO A 140 -5.86 7.34 -5.50
N TRP A 141 -4.89 7.96 -4.80
CA TRP A 141 -4.79 9.42 -4.70
C TRP A 141 -4.38 10.05 -6.01
N LEU A 142 -3.41 9.45 -6.72
CA LEU A 142 -3.04 9.86 -8.07
C LEU A 142 -4.23 9.77 -9.03
N ALA A 143 -4.99 8.67 -8.97
CA ALA A 143 -6.21 8.52 -9.76
C ALA A 143 -7.24 9.62 -9.42
N GLY A 144 -7.48 9.87 -8.12
CA GLY A 144 -8.37 10.93 -7.65
C GLY A 144 -7.92 12.35 -8.03
N ALA A 145 -6.62 12.58 -8.19
CA ALA A 145 -6.08 13.87 -8.62
C ALA A 145 -6.26 14.10 -10.13
N ILE A 146 -6.17 13.04 -10.95
CA ILE A 146 -6.12 13.15 -12.42
C ILE A 146 -7.49 12.95 -13.08
N VAL A 147 -8.29 12.00 -12.58
CA VAL A 147 -9.55 11.61 -13.23
C VAL A 147 -10.59 12.75 -13.25
N PRO A 148 -10.85 13.50 -12.15
CA PRO A 148 -11.86 14.55 -12.15
C PRO A 148 -11.55 15.71 -13.13
N PRO A 149 -10.31 16.24 -13.22
CA PRO A 149 -9.97 17.24 -14.23
C PRO A 149 -10.19 16.78 -15.67
N ILE A 150 -9.91 15.50 -15.97
CA ILE A 150 -10.15 14.91 -17.30
C ILE A 150 -11.65 14.85 -17.59
N ILE A 151 -12.46 14.38 -16.63
CA ILE A 151 -13.92 14.34 -16.77
C ILE A 151 -14.48 15.75 -17.01
N LEU A 152 -14.01 16.74 -16.25
CA LEU A 152 -14.41 18.14 -16.42
C LEU A 152 -14.03 18.71 -17.79
N LEU A 153 -12.88 18.31 -18.34
CA LEU A 153 -12.46 18.72 -19.68
C LEU A 153 -13.43 18.19 -20.75
N PHE A 154 -13.80 16.91 -20.67
CA PHE A 154 -14.73 16.29 -21.62
C PHE A 154 -16.15 16.87 -21.47
N LEU A 155 -16.66 17.04 -20.25
CA LEU A 155 -17.96 17.65 -19.99
C LEU A 155 -18.03 19.09 -20.51
N GLY A 156 -17.02 19.92 -20.21
CA GLY A 156 -16.96 21.30 -20.69
C GLY A 156 -16.91 21.39 -22.21
N SER A 157 -16.18 20.49 -22.86
CA SER A 157 -16.09 20.42 -24.32
C SER A 157 -17.42 19.98 -24.96
N PHE A 158 -18.10 19.00 -24.35
CA PHE A 158 -19.39 18.50 -24.82
C PHE A 158 -20.49 19.58 -24.69
N LEU A 159 -20.58 20.24 -23.54
CA LEU A 159 -21.54 21.35 -23.34
C LEU A 159 -21.31 22.47 -24.35
N PHE A 160 -20.06 22.86 -24.59
CA PHE A 160 -19.74 23.88 -25.59
C PHE A 160 -20.15 23.47 -27.01
N TRP A 161 -19.98 22.20 -27.37
CA TRP A 161 -20.44 21.66 -28.66
C TRP A 161 -21.96 21.73 -28.79
N VAL A 162 -22.70 21.30 -27.76
CA VAL A 162 -24.17 21.36 -27.71
C VAL A 162 -24.67 22.79 -27.85
N PHE A 163 -24.16 23.74 -27.05
CA PHE A 163 -24.55 25.15 -27.13
C PHE A 163 -24.26 25.78 -28.50
N ARG A 164 -23.15 25.39 -29.14
CA ARG A 164 -22.82 25.85 -30.49
C ARG A 164 -23.75 25.26 -31.56
N GLY A 165 -24.26 24.05 -31.34
CA GLY A 165 -25.28 23.43 -32.18
C GLY A 165 -26.58 24.25 -32.19
N PHE A 166 -27.05 24.66 -31.01
CA PHE A 166 -28.26 25.47 -30.87
C PHE A 166 -28.12 26.94 -31.30
N ALA A 167 -26.90 27.50 -31.28
CA ALA A 167 -26.67 28.90 -31.68
C ALA A 167 -26.44 29.10 -33.19
N ARG A 168 -26.58 28.04 -34.00
CA ARG A 168 -26.40 28.06 -35.46
C ARG A 168 -27.70 27.99 -36.25
N ASP A 169 -28.82 27.84 -35.57
CA ASP A 169 -30.19 28.02 -36.08
C ASP A 169 -30.73 29.40 -35.65
#